data_AF-A0A838JG25-F1
#
_entry.id   AF-A0A838JG25-F1
#
_cell.length_a   1.000
_cell.length_b   1.000
_cell.length_c   1.000
_cell.angle_alpha   90.00
_cell.angle_beta   90.00
_cell.angle_gamma   90.00
#
_symmetry.space_group_name_H-M   'P 1'
#
loop_
_entity.id
_entity.type
_entity.pdbx_description
1 polymer ?
#
loop_
_entity_poly.entity_id
_entity_poly.type
_entity_poly.pdbx_seq_one_letter_code
_entity_poly.pdbx_strand_id
1 'polypeptide(L)'
;MQRTLLDEEERQLFEDFLLQEIAEAIRTQILEAEEWVQRAIDFFRKADLDRLLVKLREKYIEQGQVGGQIQLIECTPRERRDIASFLGKTPYRYTVIKLKLSEMDAALQKSGFHCTLPELLEAFFPDQPLITRPQLRAVHVTRQEKFRHSQEALADAQADGTRGRCWLLEGQHGLDWLYGRYKNADVEEQERQLATVKYVATLLNQLPGTSSPVRLGLFAQRTSGDPHSLDPGRPGSYLQKASMPRPRVP
;
A
#
# COMPACT_ATOMS: atom_id res chain seq x y z
N MET A 1 58.68 20.57 2.91
CA MET A 1 57.61 19.62 2.56
C MET A 1 56.32 20.44 2.48
N GLN A 2 56.02 21.00 1.31
CA GLN A 2 54.85 21.88 1.13
C GLN A 2 53.57 21.03 1.11
N ARG A 3 52.66 21.30 2.05
CA ARG A 3 51.25 20.90 1.95
C ARG A 3 50.57 21.97 1.10
N THR A 4 50.51 21.74 -0.21
CA THR A 4 49.66 22.52 -1.11
C THR A 4 48.20 22.18 -0.77
N LEU A 5 47.50 23.15 -0.19
CA LEU A 5 46.04 23.09 -0.05
C LEU A 5 45.46 23.39 -1.43
N LEU A 6 44.73 22.44 -2.00
CA LEU A 6 44.00 22.63 -3.27
C LEU A 6 43.09 23.86 -3.15
N ASP A 7 43.13 24.73 -4.15
CA ASP A 7 42.21 25.88 -4.23
C ASP A 7 40.76 25.43 -4.49
N GLU A 8 39.79 26.34 -4.34
CA GLU A 8 38.36 26.05 -4.47
C GLU A 8 37.99 25.45 -5.85
N GLU A 9 38.60 25.94 -6.94
CA GLU A 9 38.41 25.41 -8.30
C GLU A 9 39.04 24.02 -8.45
N GLU A 10 40.23 23.79 -7.87
CA GLU A 10 40.87 22.48 -7.90
C GLU A 10 40.09 21.43 -7.08
N ARG A 11 39.44 21.84 -5.99
CA ARG A 11 38.53 20.99 -5.22
C ARG A 11 37.27 20.67 -6.00
N GLN A 12 36.66 21.67 -6.64
CA GLN A 12 35.46 21.47 -7.45
C GLN A 12 35.73 20.52 -8.62
N LEU A 13 36.86 20.67 -9.31
CA LEU A 13 37.28 19.78 -10.39
C LEU A 13 37.50 18.33 -9.89
N PHE A 14 38.04 18.17 -8.68
CA PHE A 14 38.23 16.85 -8.08
C PHE A 14 36.89 16.21 -7.67
N GLU A 15 35.97 16.97 -7.10
CA GLU A 15 34.62 16.50 -6.77
C GLU A 15 33.83 16.10 -8.03
N ASP A 16 33.88 16.92 -9.08
CA ASP A 16 33.23 16.62 -10.36
C ASP A 16 33.81 15.35 -11.01
N PHE A 17 35.14 15.18 -10.97
CA PHE A 17 35.80 13.97 -11.44
C PHE A 17 35.37 12.73 -10.64
N LEU A 18 35.33 12.81 -9.32
CA LEU A 18 34.87 11.71 -8.47
C LEU A 18 33.40 11.36 -8.74
N LEU A 19 32.53 12.36 -8.90
CA LEU A 19 31.12 12.13 -9.23
C LEU A 19 30.97 11.44 -10.59
N GLN A 20 31.77 11.84 -11.59
CA GLN A 20 31.75 11.22 -12.90
C GLN A 20 32.22 9.76 -12.86
N GLU A 21 33.33 9.47 -12.18
CA GLU A 21 33.85 8.11 -12.02
C GLU A 21 32.86 7.21 -11.26
N ILE A 22 32.24 7.72 -10.20
CA ILE A 22 31.20 6.99 -9.45
C ILE A 22 30.00 6.73 -10.35
N ALA A 23 29.54 7.72 -11.12
CA ALA A 23 28.41 7.56 -12.02
C ALA A 23 28.68 6.54 -13.14
N GLU A 24 29.91 6.51 -13.67
CA GLU A 24 30.33 5.55 -14.69
C GLU A 24 30.45 4.14 -14.14
N ALA A 25 31.01 3.98 -12.93
CA ALA A 25 31.05 2.70 -12.23
C ALA A 25 29.63 2.15 -11.94
N ILE A 26 28.72 3.01 -11.46
CA ILE A 26 27.32 2.64 -11.23
C ILE A 26 26.65 2.23 -12.55
N ARG A 27 26.84 3.01 -13.63
CA ARG A 27 26.27 2.70 -14.94
C ARG A 27 26.75 1.34 -15.45
N THR A 28 28.03 1.05 -15.30
CA THR A 28 28.62 -0.22 -15.73
C THR A 28 28.03 -1.39 -14.95
N GLN A 29 27.94 -1.27 -13.63
CA GLN A 29 27.31 -2.31 -12.79
C GLN A 29 25.83 -2.55 -13.13
N ILE A 30 25.08 -1.48 -13.45
CA ILE A 30 23.68 -1.61 -13.88
C ILE A 30 23.58 -2.38 -15.21
N LEU A 31 24.41 -2.02 -16.20
CA LEU A 31 24.41 -2.68 -17.51
C LEU A 31 24.78 -4.18 -17.38
N GLU A 32 25.80 -4.50 -16.58
CA GLU A 32 26.17 -5.88 -16.32
C GLU A 32 25.02 -6.65 -15.65
N ALA A 33 24.37 -6.06 -14.64
CA ALA A 33 23.22 -6.67 -13.97
C ALA A 33 22.06 -6.97 -14.94
N GLU A 34 21.74 -6.03 -15.84
CA GLU A 34 20.73 -6.21 -16.89
C GLU A 34 21.08 -7.36 -17.84
N GLU A 35 22.36 -7.46 -18.26
CA GLU A 35 22.83 -8.56 -19.11
C GLU A 35 22.68 -9.92 -18.42
N TRP A 36 23.02 -10.01 -17.14
CA TRP A 36 22.93 -11.27 -16.41
C TRP A 36 21.49 -11.74 -16.24
N VAL A 37 20.56 -10.82 -15.96
CA VAL A 37 19.13 -11.11 -15.88
C VAL A 37 18.59 -11.55 -17.24
N GLN A 38 19.00 -10.89 -18.33
CA GLN A 38 18.58 -11.29 -19.67
C GLN A 38 19.07 -12.71 -20.03
N ARG A 39 20.29 -13.07 -19.65
CA ARG A 39 20.82 -14.42 -19.82
C ARG A 39 20.03 -15.46 -19.02
N ALA A 40 19.59 -15.11 -17.82
CA ALA A 40 18.72 -15.97 -17.01
C ALA A 40 17.36 -16.18 -17.70
N ILE A 41 16.73 -15.11 -18.20
CA ILE A 41 15.46 -15.19 -18.96
C ILE A 41 15.61 -16.15 -20.14
N ASP A 42 16.67 -15.99 -20.93
CA ASP A 42 16.94 -16.83 -22.09
C ASP A 42 17.12 -18.30 -21.71
N PHE A 43 17.77 -18.58 -20.57
CA PHE A 43 17.93 -19.93 -20.05
C PHE A 43 16.56 -20.56 -19.74
N PHE A 44 15.69 -19.88 -18.99
CA PHE A 44 14.38 -20.42 -18.62
C PHE A 44 13.46 -20.60 -19.83
N ARG A 45 13.49 -19.68 -20.81
CA ARG A 45 12.74 -19.83 -22.07
C ARG A 45 13.23 -21.01 -22.90
N LYS A 46 14.55 -21.17 -23.05
CA LYS A 46 15.14 -22.32 -23.79
C LYS A 46 14.82 -23.66 -23.13
N ALA A 47 14.66 -23.66 -21.81
CA ALA A 47 14.28 -24.84 -21.02
C ALA A 47 12.76 -25.10 -20.98
N ASP A 48 11.93 -24.22 -21.58
CA ASP A 48 10.46 -24.31 -21.53
C ASP A 48 9.91 -24.33 -20.09
N LEU A 49 10.51 -23.50 -19.22
CA LEU A 49 10.21 -23.43 -17.78
C LEU A 49 9.31 -22.24 -17.41
N ASP A 50 8.59 -21.65 -18.38
CA ASP A 50 7.70 -20.50 -18.18
C ASP A 50 6.68 -20.74 -17.06
N ARG A 51 6.06 -21.93 -17.04
CA ARG A 51 5.08 -22.29 -16.00
C ARG A 51 5.68 -22.40 -14.59
N LEU A 52 6.99 -22.69 -14.48
CA LEU A 52 7.69 -22.65 -13.21
C LEU A 52 7.79 -21.21 -12.71
N LEU A 53 8.20 -20.28 -13.60
CA LEU A 53 8.31 -18.86 -13.26
C LEU A 53 6.95 -18.24 -12.91
N VAL A 54 5.88 -18.62 -13.61
CA VAL A 54 4.51 -18.22 -13.24
C VAL A 54 4.18 -18.64 -11.79
N LYS A 55 4.45 -19.90 -11.42
CA LYS A 55 4.18 -20.36 -10.05
C LYS A 55 5.06 -19.68 -9.00
N LEU A 56 6.33 -19.45 -9.30
CA LEU A 56 7.24 -18.71 -8.41
C LEU A 56 6.75 -17.29 -8.20
N ARG A 57 6.30 -16.62 -9.27
CA ARG A 57 5.70 -15.28 -9.23
C ARG A 57 4.46 -15.24 -8.37
N GLU A 58 3.49 -16.12 -8.61
CA GLU A 58 2.27 -16.21 -7.80
C GLU A 58 2.59 -16.36 -6.31
N LYS A 59 3.56 -17.22 -5.99
CA LYS A 59 3.96 -17.46 -4.61
C LYS A 59 4.69 -16.27 -3.99
N TYR A 60 5.55 -15.60 -4.75
CA TYR A 60 6.23 -14.39 -4.31
C TYR A 60 5.22 -13.26 -4.05
N ILE A 61 4.29 -13.02 -4.98
CA ILE A 61 3.20 -12.05 -4.81
C ILE A 61 2.39 -12.34 -3.55
N GLU A 62 2.09 -13.62 -3.29
CA GLU A 62 1.36 -14.00 -2.08
C GLU A 62 2.13 -13.67 -0.78
N GLN A 63 3.42 -14.01 -0.73
CA GLN A 63 4.23 -13.96 0.50
C GLN A 63 4.90 -12.60 0.74
N GLY A 64 5.24 -11.88 -0.33
CA GLY A 64 6.01 -10.63 -0.33
C GLY A 64 7.49 -10.76 0.02
N GLN A 65 8.03 -11.98 0.01
CA GLN A 65 9.43 -12.28 0.27
C GLN A 65 9.81 -13.60 -0.40
N VAL A 66 11.12 -13.86 -0.54
CA VAL A 66 11.66 -15.13 -1.03
C VAL A 66 11.45 -16.22 0.03
N GLY A 67 10.23 -16.76 0.07
CA GLY A 67 9.81 -17.69 1.11
C GLY A 67 8.68 -18.61 0.67
N GLY A 68 8.50 -19.70 1.42
CA GLY A 68 7.51 -20.72 1.10
C GLY A 68 7.93 -21.66 -0.02
N GLN A 69 6.96 -22.43 -0.50
CA GLN A 69 7.15 -23.47 -1.51
C GLN A 69 6.03 -23.48 -2.55
N ILE A 70 6.36 -23.91 -3.75
CA ILE A 70 5.44 -24.17 -4.85
C ILE A 70 5.43 -25.65 -5.18
N GLN A 71 4.39 -26.08 -5.87
CA GLN A 71 4.26 -27.42 -6.41
C GLN A 71 4.06 -27.35 -7.91
N LEU A 72 4.93 -28.02 -8.65
CA LEU A 72 4.82 -28.24 -10.08
C LEU A 72 4.31 -29.67 -10.29
N ILE A 73 3.13 -29.80 -10.88
CA ILE A 73 2.52 -31.10 -11.18
C ILE A 73 2.77 -31.48 -12.63
N GLU A 74 2.68 -32.77 -12.96
CA GLU A 74 2.80 -33.26 -14.34
C GLU A 74 4.09 -32.82 -15.05
N CYS A 75 5.21 -32.80 -14.31
CA CYS A 75 6.52 -32.43 -14.84
C CYS A 75 7.01 -33.45 -15.87
N THR A 76 7.34 -32.95 -17.06
CA THR A 76 7.94 -33.76 -18.12
C THR A 76 9.33 -34.25 -17.71
N PRO A 77 9.85 -35.35 -18.29
CA PRO A 77 11.21 -35.80 -18.02
C PRO A 77 12.28 -34.73 -18.28
N ARG A 78 12.04 -33.83 -19.25
CA ARG A 78 12.94 -32.71 -19.58
C ARG A 78 12.93 -31.65 -18.48
N GLU A 79 11.76 -31.16 -18.09
CA GLU A 79 11.66 -30.17 -17.00
C GLU A 79 12.27 -30.68 -15.70
N ARG A 80 12.01 -31.96 -15.33
CA ARG A 80 12.59 -32.56 -14.14
C ARG A 80 14.11 -32.58 -14.18
N ARG A 81 14.70 -32.79 -15.36
CA ARG A 81 16.14 -32.78 -15.58
C ARG A 81 16.68 -31.35 -15.51
N ASP A 82 16.06 -30.42 -16.20
CA ASP A 82 16.53 -29.04 -16.30
C ASP A 82 16.43 -28.32 -14.95
N ILE A 83 15.33 -28.52 -14.21
CA ILE A 83 15.17 -28.02 -12.83
C ILE A 83 16.20 -28.65 -11.89
N ALA A 84 16.39 -29.97 -11.95
CA ALA A 84 17.36 -30.65 -11.10
C ALA A 84 18.79 -30.18 -11.40
N SER A 85 19.14 -30.06 -12.67
CA SER A 85 20.44 -29.57 -13.13
C SER A 85 20.69 -28.15 -12.64
N PHE A 86 19.70 -27.26 -12.79
CA PHE A 86 19.79 -25.88 -12.32
C PHE A 86 20.00 -25.80 -10.79
N LEU A 87 19.32 -26.66 -10.03
CA LEU A 87 19.44 -26.70 -8.58
C LEU A 87 20.64 -27.51 -8.06
N GLY A 88 21.46 -28.09 -8.94
CA GLY A 88 22.56 -28.98 -8.54
C GLY A 88 22.10 -30.26 -7.84
N LYS A 89 20.91 -30.78 -8.20
CA LYS A 89 20.27 -31.96 -7.61
C LYS A 89 20.22 -33.12 -8.62
N THR A 90 19.98 -34.33 -8.10
CA THR A 90 19.69 -35.48 -8.97
C THR A 90 18.30 -35.36 -9.61
N PRO A 91 18.09 -35.87 -10.83
CA PRO A 91 16.79 -35.80 -11.50
C PRO A 91 15.65 -36.37 -10.66
N TYR A 92 14.57 -35.60 -10.54
CA TYR A 92 13.40 -35.99 -9.76
C TYR A 92 12.72 -37.23 -10.34
N ARG A 93 12.37 -38.21 -9.49
CA ARG A 93 11.69 -39.45 -9.90
C ARG A 93 10.21 -39.25 -10.21
N TYR A 94 9.54 -38.39 -9.45
CA TYR A 94 8.11 -38.15 -9.56
C TYR A 94 7.79 -36.99 -10.50
N THR A 95 6.62 -37.02 -11.12
CA THR A 95 6.08 -35.94 -11.96
C THR A 95 5.61 -34.74 -11.14
N VAL A 96 5.56 -34.88 -9.81
CA VAL A 96 5.21 -33.81 -8.89
C VAL A 96 6.47 -33.37 -8.15
N ILE A 97 6.88 -32.12 -8.36
CA ILE A 97 8.06 -31.53 -7.70
C ILE A 97 7.62 -30.41 -6.77
N LYS A 98 8.14 -30.41 -5.54
CA LYS A 98 8.03 -29.29 -4.61
C LYS A 98 9.32 -28.50 -4.63
N LEU A 99 9.21 -27.18 -4.77
CA LEU A 99 10.35 -26.28 -4.85
C LEU A 99 10.19 -25.14 -3.86
N LYS A 100 11.25 -24.84 -3.11
CA LYS A 100 11.28 -23.66 -2.24
C LYS A 100 11.76 -22.46 -3.04
N LEU A 101 11.15 -21.30 -2.81
CA LEU A 101 11.60 -20.05 -3.46
C LEU A 101 13.04 -19.73 -3.08
N SER A 102 13.41 -19.95 -1.82
CA SER A 102 14.78 -19.73 -1.34
C SER A 102 15.82 -20.64 -1.99
N GLU A 103 15.45 -21.84 -2.43
CA GLU A 103 16.36 -22.71 -3.18
C GLU A 103 16.58 -22.20 -4.61
N MET A 104 15.50 -21.72 -5.26
CA MET A 104 15.59 -21.12 -6.59
C MET A 104 16.42 -19.84 -6.57
N ASP A 105 16.16 -18.95 -5.62
CA ASP A 105 16.90 -17.70 -5.43
C ASP A 105 18.38 -17.95 -5.14
N ALA A 106 18.70 -18.87 -4.23
CA ALA A 106 20.08 -19.24 -3.96
C ALA A 106 20.78 -19.85 -5.18
N ALA A 107 20.06 -20.61 -6.03
CA ALA A 107 20.61 -21.16 -7.26
C ALA A 107 20.88 -20.07 -8.30
N LEU A 108 19.99 -19.08 -8.46
CA LEU A 108 20.19 -17.94 -9.35
C LEU A 108 21.44 -17.15 -8.95
N GLN A 109 21.58 -16.79 -7.67
CA GLN A 109 22.71 -16.01 -7.17
C GLN A 109 24.05 -16.74 -7.25
N LYS A 110 24.06 -18.07 -7.06
CA LYS A 110 25.28 -18.91 -7.16
C LYS A 110 25.62 -19.31 -8.58
N SER A 111 24.66 -19.27 -9.49
CA SER A 111 24.90 -19.53 -10.91
C SER A 111 25.65 -18.37 -11.54
N GLY A 112 26.08 -18.54 -12.79
CA GLY A 112 26.62 -17.45 -13.60
C GLY A 112 25.57 -16.42 -14.04
N PHE A 113 24.40 -16.34 -13.40
CA PHE A 113 23.40 -15.30 -13.63
C PHE A 113 23.45 -14.20 -12.57
N HIS A 114 24.09 -14.40 -11.42
CA HIS A 114 24.31 -13.35 -10.41
C HIS A 114 23.09 -12.47 -10.04
N CYS A 115 21.88 -12.95 -10.28
CA CYS A 115 20.64 -12.22 -10.04
C CYS A 115 19.81 -12.90 -8.96
N THR A 116 18.88 -12.15 -8.39
CA THR A 116 17.90 -12.63 -7.42
C THR A 116 16.64 -13.12 -8.11
N LEU A 117 15.81 -13.88 -7.38
CA LEU A 117 14.51 -14.31 -7.88
C LEU A 117 13.58 -13.13 -8.20
N PRO A 118 13.43 -12.08 -7.37
CA PRO A 118 12.61 -10.91 -7.71
C PRO A 118 13.03 -10.22 -9.01
N GLU A 119 14.34 -9.97 -9.20
CA GLU A 119 14.88 -9.34 -10.41
C GLU A 119 14.53 -10.15 -11.67
N LEU A 120 14.70 -11.48 -11.62
CA LEU A 120 14.28 -12.36 -12.70
C LEU A 120 12.77 -12.27 -12.96
N LEU A 121 11.95 -12.28 -11.92
CA LEU A 121 10.49 -12.24 -12.04
C LEU A 121 9.97 -10.88 -12.55
N GLU A 122 10.64 -9.77 -12.24
CA GLU A 122 10.29 -8.46 -12.78
C GLU A 122 10.65 -8.38 -14.25
N ALA A 123 11.87 -8.77 -14.62
CA ALA A 123 12.33 -8.70 -16.01
C ALA A 123 11.65 -9.73 -16.94
N PHE A 124 11.27 -10.91 -16.42
CA PHE A 124 10.56 -11.93 -17.21
C PHE A 124 9.11 -11.52 -17.53
N PHE A 125 8.48 -10.70 -16.69
CA PHE A 125 7.10 -10.23 -16.83
C PHE A 125 7.01 -8.70 -16.88
N PRO A 126 7.56 -8.05 -17.93
CA PRO A 126 7.73 -6.59 -17.97
C PRO A 126 6.42 -5.80 -17.88
N ASP A 127 5.33 -6.34 -18.44
CA ASP A 127 4.00 -5.71 -18.41
C ASP A 127 3.21 -5.99 -17.11
N GLN A 128 3.81 -6.71 -16.15
CA GLN A 128 3.14 -7.13 -14.91
C GLN A 128 4.00 -6.75 -13.69
N PRO A 129 3.73 -5.61 -13.04
CA PRO A 129 4.53 -5.17 -11.90
C PRO A 129 4.46 -6.20 -10.76
N LEU A 130 5.56 -6.43 -10.06
CA LEU A 130 5.65 -7.42 -8.98
C LEU A 130 5.11 -6.86 -7.64
N ILE A 131 3.84 -6.44 -7.64
CA ILE A 131 3.19 -5.90 -6.45
C ILE A 131 2.67 -7.05 -5.58
N THR A 132 3.13 -7.11 -4.34
CA THR A 132 2.85 -8.20 -3.42
C THR A 132 1.61 -7.93 -2.55
N ARG A 133 0.96 -8.99 -2.06
CA ARG A 133 -0.19 -8.89 -1.16
C ARG A 133 0.16 -8.15 0.14
N PRO A 134 1.33 -8.38 0.79
CA PRO A 134 1.74 -7.56 1.94
C PRO A 134 1.86 -6.07 1.61
N GLN A 135 2.43 -5.70 0.45
CA GLN A 135 2.53 -4.29 0.03
C GLN A 135 1.14 -3.67 -0.15
N LEU A 136 0.21 -4.35 -0.83
CA LEU A 136 -1.17 -3.88 -0.96
C LEU A 136 -1.85 -3.71 0.40
N ARG A 137 -1.66 -4.68 1.31
CA ARG A 137 -2.19 -4.59 2.68
C ARG A 137 -1.61 -3.40 3.44
N ALA A 138 -0.31 -3.16 3.33
CA ALA A 138 0.35 -2.03 3.98
C ALA A 138 -0.24 -0.69 3.49
N VAL A 139 -0.44 -0.54 2.17
CA VAL A 139 -1.10 0.66 1.60
C VAL A 139 -2.50 0.84 2.18
N HIS A 140 -3.29 -0.25 2.29
CA HIS A 140 -4.62 -0.19 2.89
C HIS A 140 -4.58 0.19 4.38
N VAL A 141 -3.68 -0.42 5.16
CA VAL A 141 -3.50 -0.12 6.59
C VAL A 141 -3.12 1.33 6.78
N THR A 142 -2.11 1.83 6.07
CA THR A 142 -1.70 3.25 6.14
C THR A 142 -2.84 4.19 5.76
N ARG A 143 -3.67 3.85 4.75
CA ARG A 143 -4.85 4.67 4.42
C ARG A 143 -5.88 4.68 5.55
N GLN A 144 -6.15 3.52 6.14
CA GLN A 144 -7.08 3.39 7.27
C GLN A 144 -6.58 4.17 8.49
N GLU A 145 -5.30 4.10 8.81
CA GLU A 145 -4.67 4.86 9.90
C GLU A 145 -4.77 6.37 9.67
N LYS A 146 -4.46 6.85 8.45
CA LYS A 146 -4.63 8.27 8.10
C LYS A 146 -6.08 8.74 8.26
N PHE A 147 -7.03 7.93 7.83
CA PHE A 147 -8.45 8.24 7.98
C PHE A 147 -8.86 8.29 9.47
N ARG A 148 -8.41 7.32 10.26
CA ARG A 148 -8.63 7.29 11.72
C ARG A 148 -8.05 8.52 12.40
N HIS A 149 -6.80 8.86 12.10
CA HIS A 149 -6.13 10.03 12.67
C HIS A 149 -6.86 11.33 12.32
N SER A 150 -7.34 11.46 11.08
CA SER A 150 -8.13 12.62 10.64
C SER A 150 -9.46 12.73 11.40
N GLN A 151 -10.10 11.60 11.73
CA GLN A 151 -11.31 11.57 12.54
C GLN A 151 -11.05 12.00 14.00
N GLU A 152 -9.98 11.50 14.61
CA GLU A 152 -9.57 11.88 15.97
C GLU A 152 -9.28 13.38 16.05
N ALA A 153 -8.56 13.93 15.07
CA ALA A 153 -8.29 15.37 14.97
C ALA A 153 -9.57 16.22 14.89
N LEU A 154 -10.66 15.70 14.30
CA LEU A 154 -11.95 16.41 14.29
C LEU A 154 -12.56 16.49 15.70
N ALA A 155 -12.46 15.43 16.50
CA ALA A 155 -12.92 15.45 17.87
C ALA A 155 -12.06 16.39 18.72
N ASP A 156 -10.73 16.31 18.60
CA ASP A 156 -9.78 17.15 19.33
C ASP A 156 -9.92 18.64 19.02
N ALA A 157 -10.33 18.98 17.81
CA ALA A 157 -10.66 20.36 17.44
C ALA A 157 -11.96 20.88 18.10
N GLN A 158 -12.79 20.02 18.70
CA GLN A 158 -13.97 20.44 19.47
C GLN A 158 -13.60 20.72 20.92
N ALA A 159 -14.12 21.81 21.47
CA ALA A 159 -14.00 22.10 22.90
C ALA A 159 -14.69 21.02 23.76
N ASP A 160 -14.17 20.80 24.96
CA ASP A 160 -14.71 19.85 25.92
C ASP A 160 -16.15 20.20 26.32
N GLY A 161 -16.97 19.16 26.51
CA GLY A 161 -18.38 19.30 26.90
C GLY A 161 -19.32 19.82 25.79
N THR A 162 -18.81 20.07 24.58
CA THR A 162 -19.67 20.46 23.46
C THR A 162 -20.51 19.28 22.95
N ARG A 163 -21.74 19.57 22.49
CA ARG A 163 -22.66 18.54 21.93
C ARG A 163 -22.03 17.79 20.76
N GLY A 164 -21.28 18.49 19.92
CA GLY A 164 -20.53 17.95 18.79
C GLY A 164 -19.45 16.97 19.23
N ARG A 165 -18.63 17.31 20.24
CA ARG A 165 -17.62 16.38 20.79
C ARG A 165 -18.26 15.13 21.38
N CYS A 166 -19.29 15.28 22.20
CA CYS A 166 -20.03 14.15 22.78
C CYS A 166 -20.63 13.25 21.69
N TRP A 167 -21.22 13.83 20.64
CA TRP A 167 -21.76 13.03 19.53
C TRP A 167 -20.66 12.28 18.76
N LEU A 168 -19.52 12.92 18.48
CA LEU A 168 -18.41 12.28 17.78
C LEU A 168 -17.88 11.07 18.56
N LEU A 169 -17.73 11.17 19.88
CA LEU A 169 -17.11 10.13 20.71
C LEU A 169 -18.10 9.07 21.21
N GLU A 170 -19.32 9.47 21.55
CA GLU A 170 -20.29 8.61 22.25
C GLU A 170 -21.57 8.35 21.44
N GLY A 171 -21.73 9.02 20.30
CA GLY A 171 -22.91 8.90 19.46
C GLY A 171 -22.99 7.56 18.72
N GLN A 172 -24.20 7.06 18.51
CA GLN A 172 -24.46 5.84 17.72
C GLN A 172 -23.91 5.91 16.28
N HIS A 173 -23.81 7.13 15.75
CA HIS A 173 -23.23 7.44 14.44
C HIS A 173 -21.97 8.31 14.56
N GLY A 174 -21.26 8.20 15.69
CA GLY A 174 -19.99 8.86 15.94
C GLY A 174 -18.82 8.22 15.17
N LEU A 175 -17.60 8.56 15.56
CA LEU A 175 -16.38 8.24 14.82
C LEU A 175 -16.18 6.74 14.58
N ASP A 176 -16.47 5.88 15.55
CA ASP A 176 -16.30 4.43 15.38
C ASP A 176 -17.26 3.81 14.37
N TRP A 177 -18.52 4.26 14.36
CA TRP A 177 -19.48 3.83 13.35
C TRP A 177 -19.05 4.30 11.95
N LEU A 178 -18.65 5.57 11.85
CA LEU A 178 -18.17 6.17 10.60
C LEU A 178 -16.92 5.47 10.08
N TYR A 179 -15.99 5.12 10.97
CA TYR A 179 -14.80 4.36 10.64
C TYR A 179 -15.15 2.97 10.12
N GLY A 180 -15.98 2.22 10.85
CA GLY A 180 -16.43 0.89 10.42
C GLY A 180 -17.05 0.90 9.02
N ARG A 181 -17.80 1.96 8.70
CA ARG A 181 -18.47 2.12 7.41
C ARG A 181 -17.55 2.57 6.27
N TYR A 182 -16.61 3.49 6.53
CA TYR A 182 -15.87 4.20 5.48
C TYR A 182 -14.36 3.92 5.46
N LYS A 183 -13.81 3.09 6.37
CA LYS A 183 -12.36 2.76 6.38
C LYS A 183 -11.84 2.16 5.07
N ASN A 184 -12.71 1.53 4.28
CA ASN A 184 -12.36 0.94 2.98
C ASN A 184 -12.84 1.76 1.77
N ALA A 185 -13.52 2.89 1.98
CA ALA A 185 -13.97 3.79 0.91
C ALA A 185 -12.80 4.57 0.32
N ASP A 186 -12.84 4.91 -0.97
CA ASP A 186 -11.77 5.68 -1.64
C ASP A 186 -11.46 7.02 -0.95
N VAL A 187 -10.34 7.64 -1.35
CA VAL A 187 -9.83 8.86 -0.70
C VAL A 187 -10.84 10.00 -0.78
N GLU A 188 -11.46 10.19 -1.94
CA GLU A 188 -12.44 11.27 -2.13
C GLU A 188 -13.66 11.07 -1.23
N GLU A 189 -14.15 9.84 -1.08
CA GLU A 189 -15.26 9.54 -0.18
C GLU A 189 -14.86 9.75 1.28
N GLN A 190 -13.66 9.34 1.68
CA GLN A 190 -13.15 9.59 3.03
C GLN A 190 -13.09 11.09 3.33
N GLU A 191 -12.59 11.91 2.41
CA GLU A 191 -12.55 13.37 2.54
C GLU A 191 -13.95 13.99 2.61
N ARG A 192 -14.87 13.56 1.74
CA ARG A 192 -16.28 13.99 1.79
C ARG A 192 -16.93 13.68 3.13
N GLN A 193 -16.69 12.49 3.68
CA GLN A 193 -17.22 12.11 4.99
C GLN A 193 -16.60 12.94 6.11
N LEU A 194 -15.28 13.19 6.10
CA LEU A 194 -14.63 14.06 7.08
C LEU A 194 -15.21 15.48 7.07
N ALA A 195 -15.41 16.06 5.88
CA ALA A 195 -16.02 17.38 5.73
C ALA A 195 -17.46 17.42 6.27
N THR A 196 -18.24 16.37 5.96
CA THR A 196 -19.63 16.23 6.42
C THR A 196 -19.70 16.11 7.95
N VAL A 197 -18.85 15.27 8.54
CA VAL A 197 -18.81 15.02 9.99
C VAL A 197 -18.38 16.26 10.74
N LYS A 198 -17.37 16.97 10.23
CA LYS A 198 -16.94 18.28 10.76
C LYS A 198 -18.11 19.28 10.76
N TYR A 199 -18.80 19.40 9.63
CA TYR A 199 -19.95 20.28 9.49
C TYR A 199 -21.07 19.95 10.49
N VAL A 200 -21.43 18.67 10.62
CA VAL A 200 -22.47 18.20 11.57
C VAL A 200 -22.06 18.48 13.02
N ALA A 201 -20.82 18.18 13.41
CA ALA A 201 -20.32 18.46 14.76
C ALA A 201 -20.40 19.97 15.09
N THR A 202 -20.02 20.84 14.15
CA THR A 202 -20.15 22.29 14.30
C THR A 202 -21.61 22.72 14.47
N LEU A 203 -22.54 22.17 13.68
CA LEU A 203 -23.95 22.50 13.81
C LEU A 203 -24.56 22.04 15.14
N LEU A 204 -24.17 20.88 15.64
CA LEU A 204 -24.65 20.38 16.94
C LEU A 204 -24.31 21.35 18.08
N ASN A 205 -23.17 22.04 17.99
CA ASN A 205 -22.76 23.05 18.96
C ASN A 205 -23.59 24.34 18.87
N GLN A 206 -24.24 24.58 17.73
CA GLN A 206 -25.07 25.77 17.48
C GLN A 206 -26.57 25.50 17.71
N LEU A 207 -26.96 24.27 18.05
CA LEU A 207 -28.35 23.93 18.28
C LEU A 207 -28.93 24.77 19.43
N PRO A 208 -30.11 25.38 19.26
CA PRO A 208 -30.75 26.15 20.31
C PRO A 208 -31.05 25.28 21.53
N GLY A 209 -31.21 25.94 22.69
CA GLY A 209 -31.68 25.29 23.90
C GLY A 209 -33.09 24.72 23.72
N THR A 210 -33.43 23.67 24.46
CA THR A 210 -34.75 23.02 24.43
C THR A 210 -35.91 23.97 24.78
N SER A 211 -35.61 25.09 25.43
CA SER A 211 -36.56 26.16 25.77
C SER A 211 -36.89 27.12 24.61
N SER A 212 -36.18 27.06 23.47
CA SER A 212 -36.39 27.96 22.32
C SER A 212 -36.23 27.24 20.98
N PRO A 213 -37.14 26.31 20.64
CA PRO A 213 -37.02 25.52 19.42
C PRO A 213 -37.13 26.37 18.15
N VAL A 214 -36.29 26.06 17.15
CA VAL A 214 -36.28 26.70 15.82
C VAL A 214 -36.62 25.64 14.76
N ARG A 215 -37.37 26.02 13.72
CA ARG A 215 -37.64 25.11 12.57
C ARG A 215 -36.33 24.70 11.89
N LEU A 216 -36.20 23.40 11.59
CA LEU A 216 -34.98 22.82 11.00
C LEU A 216 -34.52 23.56 9.72
N GLY A 217 -35.44 23.88 8.82
CA GLY A 217 -35.11 24.63 7.59
C GLY A 217 -34.64 26.07 7.82
N LEU A 218 -35.14 26.75 8.87
CA LEU A 218 -34.65 28.10 9.23
C LEU A 218 -33.26 28.01 9.88
N PHE A 219 -32.99 26.95 10.64
CA PHE A 219 -31.66 26.68 11.18
C PHE A 219 -30.65 26.32 10.09
N ALA A 220 -31.04 25.48 9.13
CA ALA A 220 -30.25 25.14 7.94
C ALA A 220 -29.91 26.38 7.10
N GLN A 221 -30.90 27.22 6.80
CA GLN A 221 -30.70 28.49 6.09
C GLN A 221 -29.71 29.42 6.80
N ARG A 222 -29.80 29.54 8.13
CA ARG A 222 -28.91 30.42 8.92
C ARG A 222 -27.46 29.93 8.95
N THR A 223 -27.26 28.63 8.97
CA THR A 223 -25.94 28.03 9.18
C THR A 223 -25.22 27.64 7.89
N SER A 224 -25.96 27.40 6.80
CA SER A 224 -25.41 26.98 5.50
C SER A 224 -25.87 27.80 4.31
N GLY A 225 -26.83 28.70 4.48
CA GLY A 225 -27.43 29.45 3.36
C GLY A 225 -28.42 28.63 2.51
N ASP A 226 -28.62 27.34 2.81
CA ASP A 226 -29.55 26.43 2.13
C ASP A 226 -30.55 25.83 3.16
N PRO A 227 -31.88 26.03 3.00
CA PRO A 227 -32.88 25.48 3.92
C PRO A 227 -32.95 23.95 3.89
N HIS A 228 -32.47 23.32 2.81
CA HIS A 228 -32.57 21.89 2.56
C HIS A 228 -31.29 21.12 2.85
N SER A 229 -30.23 21.79 3.31
CA SER A 229 -28.91 21.16 3.56
C SER A 229 -28.95 20.04 4.61
N LEU A 230 -29.97 20.05 5.47
CA LEU A 230 -30.20 19.07 6.54
C LEU A 230 -31.26 18.02 6.19
N ASP A 231 -31.82 18.03 4.98
CA ASP A 231 -32.87 17.10 4.56
C ASP A 231 -32.36 15.66 4.38
N PRO A 232 -33.24 14.65 4.44
CA PRO A 232 -32.87 13.26 4.16
C PRO A 232 -32.20 13.11 2.79
N GLY A 233 -31.09 12.38 2.73
CA GLY A 233 -30.31 12.19 1.49
C GLY A 233 -29.26 13.29 1.21
N ARG A 234 -29.17 14.32 2.06
CA ARG A 234 -28.09 15.31 2.05
C ARG A 234 -27.03 15.00 3.11
N PRO A 235 -25.79 15.54 2.97
CA PRO A 235 -24.73 15.39 3.97
C PRO A 235 -25.17 15.76 5.40
N GLY A 236 -26.02 16.77 5.57
CA GLY A 236 -26.53 17.20 6.87
C GLY A 236 -27.53 16.24 7.54
N SER A 237 -27.99 15.19 6.86
CA SER A 237 -28.96 14.23 7.42
C SER A 237 -28.45 13.49 8.66
N TYR A 238 -27.13 13.41 8.87
CA TYR A 238 -26.56 12.85 10.10
C TYR A 238 -26.94 13.66 11.35
N LEU A 239 -27.22 14.96 11.22
CA LEU A 239 -27.65 15.79 12.34
C LEU A 239 -29.00 15.29 12.92
N GLN A 240 -29.93 14.87 12.06
CA GLN A 240 -31.20 14.30 12.51
C GLN A 240 -30.99 13.04 13.35
N LYS A 241 -30.08 12.17 12.90
CA LYS A 241 -29.70 10.94 13.62
C LYS A 241 -28.92 11.22 14.90
N ALA A 242 -28.12 12.28 14.92
CA ALA A 242 -27.35 12.75 16.07
C ALA A 242 -28.23 13.39 17.16
N SER A 243 -29.32 14.06 16.76
CA SER A 243 -30.21 14.80 17.66
C SER A 243 -31.30 13.94 18.32
N MET A 244 -31.46 12.68 17.92
CA MET A 244 -32.45 11.80 18.55
C MET A 244 -31.93 11.25 19.89
N PRO A 245 -32.62 11.50 21.02
CA PRO A 245 -32.22 10.90 22.29
C PRO A 245 -32.35 9.38 22.23
N ARG A 246 -31.51 8.66 23.00
CA ARG A 246 -31.60 7.20 23.15
C ARG A 246 -33.07 6.80 23.40
N PRO A 247 -33.62 5.78 22.71
CA PRO A 247 -34.80 5.12 23.25
C PRO A 247 -34.42 4.62 24.64
N ARG A 248 -35.14 5.07 25.67
CA ARG A 248 -35.07 4.41 26.98
C ARG A 248 -35.52 2.98 26.73
N VAL A 249 -34.60 2.04 26.84
CA VAL A 249 -34.94 0.63 26.88
C VAL A 249 -35.83 0.43 28.12
N PRO A 250 -36.98 -0.26 28.00
CA PRO A 250 -37.88 -0.50 29.12
C PRO A 250 -37.21 -1.30 30.25
#